data_AF-A0A6A4NBP4-F1
#
_entry.id   AF-A0A6A4NBP4-F1
#
_cell.length_a   1.000
_cell.length_b   1.000
_cell.length_c   1.000
_cell.angle_alpha   90.00
_cell.angle_beta   90.00
_cell.angle_gamma   90.00
#
_symmetry.space_group_name_H-M   'P 1'
#
loop_
_entity.id
_entity.type
_entity.pdbx_description
1 polymer ?
#
loop_
_entity_poly.entity_id
_entity_poly.type
_entity_poly.pdbx_seq_one_letter_code
_entity_poly.pdbx_strand_id
1 'polypeptide(L)'
;MYSYLGLFLCILFVCCSATPFTIIGSRRSILREINNNDKSDHPDYAVELNATNFDDVLKDTPATFAVVEFFAHWCPACRNYKPHYEKVARLFNGPDAVHPGIILMTRVDCASKVCASSIFFLHNMWFRVYKKHALMIGTSLFTFSEAQINNKLCDQFSVVHYPMLFWGRPPKFVGGSWEPKQEKSDICVIDDACTADRLLNWINKELGSSFGLDDQRFGNEHLSSNISDPGQIVKAIYDVEEATSTAFDIILGHKMIKPESRASLIKFLQLLVVHHPSKRCRKGSAEFLMSFDDLYPADFWSTNEQEINKGSLSDLQICGKDLPHGQWIFCRGSKNDTRGFR
;
A
#
# COMPACT_ATOMS: atom_id res chain seq x y z
N MET A 1 -47.25 -24.76 24.64
CA MET A 1 -45.80 -24.69 24.35
C MET A 1 -45.29 -25.78 23.40
N TYR A 2 -46.14 -26.49 22.63
CA TYR A 2 -45.71 -27.52 21.67
C TYR A 2 -46.15 -27.26 20.22
N SER A 3 -46.76 -26.11 19.91
CA SER A 3 -47.27 -25.82 18.55
C SER A 3 -46.36 -24.90 17.71
N TYR A 4 -45.40 -24.20 18.34
CA TYR A 4 -44.45 -23.33 17.63
C TYR A 4 -43.09 -23.98 17.33
N LEU A 5 -42.79 -25.14 17.93
CA LEU A 5 -41.56 -25.89 17.62
C LEU A 5 -41.66 -26.64 16.28
N GLY A 6 -42.87 -27.01 15.86
CA GLY A 6 -43.12 -27.66 14.57
C GLY A 6 -42.95 -26.73 13.36
N LEU A 7 -43.28 -25.45 13.50
CA LEU A 7 -43.16 -24.48 12.40
C LEU A 7 -41.71 -24.06 12.14
N PHE A 8 -40.85 -24.10 13.17
CA PHE A 8 -39.42 -23.75 13.05
C PHE A 8 -38.60 -24.88 12.41
N LEU A 9 -38.97 -26.16 12.62
CA LEU A 9 -38.33 -27.30 11.95
C LEU A 9 -38.76 -27.45 10.48
N CYS A 10 -39.95 -26.99 10.08
CA CYS A 10 -40.37 -27.01 8.68
C CYS A 10 -39.64 -25.98 7.80
N ILE A 11 -39.24 -24.81 8.34
CA ILE A 11 -38.52 -23.78 7.56
C ILE A 11 -37.05 -24.19 7.32
N LEU A 12 -36.44 -24.93 8.24
CA LEU A 12 -35.10 -25.50 8.06
C LEU A 12 -35.07 -26.65 7.04
N PHE A 13 -36.18 -27.37 6.85
CA PHE A 13 -36.27 -28.46 5.86
C PHE A 13 -36.55 -27.97 4.42
N VAL A 14 -37.13 -26.78 4.24
CA VAL A 14 -37.44 -26.22 2.92
C VAL A 14 -36.24 -25.51 2.27
N CYS A 15 -35.25 -25.04 3.05
CA CYS A 15 -34.01 -24.48 2.48
C CYS A 15 -32.97 -25.54 2.05
N CYS A 16 -33.20 -26.83 2.35
CA CYS A 16 -32.23 -27.90 2.07
C CYS A 16 -32.60 -28.78 0.87
N SER A 17 -33.62 -28.41 0.09
CA SER A 17 -34.01 -29.13 -1.14
C SER A 17 -34.12 -28.20 -2.34
N ALA A 18 -32.98 -27.70 -2.80
CA ALA A 18 -32.81 -27.29 -4.19
C ALA A 18 -31.73 -28.17 -4.82
N THR A 19 -32.19 -29.20 -5.53
CA THR A 19 -31.37 -30.06 -6.40
C THR A 19 -30.76 -29.24 -7.55
N PRO A 20 -29.66 -29.73 -8.16
CA PRO A 20 -28.79 -28.94 -9.02
C PRO A 20 -29.41 -28.77 -10.42
N PHE A 21 -29.41 -27.55 -10.94
CA PHE A 21 -29.63 -27.33 -12.37
C PHE A 21 -28.35 -27.68 -13.13
N THR A 22 -28.42 -28.80 -13.84
CA THR A 22 -27.53 -29.12 -14.97
C THR A 22 -27.90 -28.22 -16.15
N ILE A 23 -26.93 -27.47 -16.69
CA ILE A 23 -26.96 -27.01 -18.07
C ILE A 23 -25.70 -27.53 -18.76
N ILE A 24 -25.94 -28.35 -19.77
CA ILE A 24 -24.97 -28.93 -20.69
C ILE A 24 -24.44 -27.82 -21.63
N GLY A 25 -23.11 -27.64 -21.60
CA GLY A 25 -22.24 -27.38 -22.76
C GLY A 25 -22.41 -26.11 -23.60
N SER A 26 -21.43 -25.21 -23.52
CA SER A 26 -20.72 -24.70 -24.72
C SER A 26 -19.38 -24.05 -24.34
N ARG A 27 -18.33 -24.34 -25.13
CA ARG A 27 -16.97 -23.82 -24.98
C ARG A 27 -16.89 -22.32 -25.32
N ARG A 28 -16.09 -21.58 -24.54
CA ARG A 28 -15.10 -20.52 -24.92
C ARG A 28 -15.20 -19.21 -24.10
N SER A 29 -13.98 -18.72 -23.83
CA SER A 29 -13.50 -17.41 -23.36
C SER A 29 -13.83 -16.96 -21.95
N ILE A 30 -12.82 -17.10 -21.09
CA ILE A 30 -12.55 -16.20 -19.96
C ILE A 30 -12.30 -14.80 -20.57
N LEU A 31 -13.23 -13.85 -20.37
CA LEU A 31 -13.00 -12.41 -20.28
C LEU A 31 -14.34 -11.63 -20.19
N ARG A 32 -14.32 -10.58 -19.36
CA ARG A 32 -15.32 -9.51 -19.08
C ARG A 32 -16.37 -9.81 -18.02
N GLU A 33 -16.74 -8.90 -17.13
CA GLU A 33 -16.26 -7.57 -16.71
C GLU A 33 -17.08 -7.28 -15.44
N ILE A 34 -16.49 -6.74 -14.38
CA ILE A 34 -17.24 -5.89 -13.44
C ILE A 34 -16.57 -4.53 -13.43
N ASN A 35 -17.37 -3.57 -13.89
CA ASN A 35 -17.07 -2.17 -14.11
C ASN A 35 -16.99 -1.44 -12.76
N ASN A 36 -15.82 -0.88 -12.41
CA ASN A 36 -15.67 0.16 -11.41
C ASN A 36 -14.93 1.34 -12.07
N ASN A 37 -15.67 2.43 -12.27
CA ASN A 37 -15.17 3.70 -12.78
C ASN A 37 -14.27 4.39 -11.73
N ASP A 38 -12.95 4.20 -11.84
CA ASP A 38 -11.97 5.19 -11.37
C ASP A 38 -10.71 5.06 -12.25
N LYS A 39 -10.60 5.94 -13.26
CA LYS A 39 -9.48 5.99 -14.20
C LYS A 39 -8.46 7.03 -13.74
N SER A 40 -7.31 6.57 -13.29
CA SER A 40 -6.04 7.10 -13.81
C SER A 40 -5.58 6.12 -14.88
N ASP A 41 -5.64 6.52 -16.14
CA ASP A 41 -5.38 5.71 -17.35
C ASP A 41 -3.96 5.13 -17.35
N HIS A 42 -3.74 4.01 -16.64
CA HIS A 42 -3.08 2.81 -17.13
C HIS A 42 -3.39 1.65 -16.16
N PRO A 43 -3.89 0.50 -16.64
CA PRO A 43 -4.05 -0.68 -15.78
C PRO A 43 -2.69 -1.11 -15.23
N ASP A 44 -2.64 -1.50 -13.94
CA ASP A 44 -1.45 -2.16 -13.38
C ASP A 44 -1.15 -3.41 -14.24
N TYR A 45 0.11 -3.58 -14.63
CA TYR A 45 0.54 -4.70 -15.47
C TYR A 45 0.76 -5.95 -14.63
N ALA A 46 1.22 -5.78 -13.39
CA ALA A 46 1.35 -6.88 -12.45
C ALA A 46 -0.02 -7.38 -11.97
N VAL A 47 -0.20 -8.69 -11.93
CA VAL A 47 -1.47 -9.30 -11.49
C VAL A 47 -1.54 -9.30 -9.96
N GLU A 48 -2.60 -8.72 -9.40
CA GLU A 48 -2.83 -8.72 -7.96
C GLU A 48 -3.42 -10.07 -7.52
N LEU A 49 -2.72 -10.71 -6.58
CA LEU A 49 -3.09 -11.97 -5.97
C LEU A 49 -3.49 -11.75 -4.49
N ASN A 50 -4.37 -12.61 -4.03
CA ASN A 50 -4.85 -12.67 -2.66
C ASN A 50 -5.14 -14.14 -2.28
N ALA A 51 -5.45 -14.38 -1.00
CA ALA A 51 -5.69 -15.71 -0.48
C ALA A 51 -6.82 -16.51 -1.20
N THR A 52 -7.69 -15.85 -1.97
CA THR A 52 -8.79 -16.51 -2.69
C THR A 52 -8.46 -16.87 -4.13
N ASN A 53 -7.50 -16.20 -4.78
CA ASN A 53 -7.18 -16.42 -6.19
C ASN A 53 -5.73 -16.90 -6.43
N PHE A 54 -4.88 -16.90 -5.41
CA PHE A 54 -3.45 -17.19 -5.53
C PHE A 54 -3.18 -18.55 -6.18
N ASP A 55 -3.77 -19.61 -5.64
CA ASP A 55 -3.57 -20.97 -6.14
C ASP A 55 -4.13 -21.16 -7.55
N ASP A 56 -5.32 -20.63 -7.82
CA ASP A 56 -6.00 -20.79 -9.11
C ASP A 56 -5.21 -20.09 -10.24
N VAL A 57 -4.78 -18.84 -10.02
CA VAL A 57 -4.03 -18.08 -11.03
C VAL A 57 -2.67 -18.72 -11.31
N LEU A 58 -1.95 -19.17 -10.28
CA LEU A 58 -0.62 -19.79 -10.44
C LEU A 58 -0.68 -21.21 -10.98
N LYS A 59 -1.81 -21.91 -10.83
CA LYS A 59 -2.00 -23.23 -11.42
C LYS A 59 -2.39 -23.16 -12.90
N ASP A 60 -3.22 -22.20 -13.26
CA ASP A 60 -3.81 -22.12 -14.60
C ASP A 60 -2.99 -21.27 -15.58
N THR A 61 -1.99 -20.53 -15.09
CA THR A 61 -1.14 -19.69 -15.94
C THR A 61 -0.31 -20.53 -16.92
N PRO A 62 -0.23 -20.13 -18.21
CA PRO A 62 0.66 -20.76 -19.18
C PRO A 62 2.12 -20.28 -19.03
N ALA A 63 2.40 -19.33 -18.13
CA ALA A 63 3.73 -18.79 -17.94
C ALA A 63 4.72 -19.85 -17.44
N THR A 64 5.96 -19.79 -17.94
CA THR A 64 7.00 -20.76 -17.53
C THR A 64 7.47 -20.50 -16.10
N PHE A 65 7.59 -19.22 -15.73
CA PHE A 65 8.01 -18.76 -14.42
C PHE A 65 7.02 -17.73 -13.86
N ALA A 66 7.04 -17.52 -12.55
CA ALA A 66 6.33 -16.45 -11.88
C ALA A 66 7.28 -15.68 -10.97
N VAL A 67 7.07 -14.36 -10.90
CA VAL A 67 7.61 -13.50 -9.86
C VAL A 67 6.46 -13.07 -8.96
N VAL A 68 6.60 -13.27 -7.67
CA VAL A 68 5.62 -12.85 -6.66
C VAL A 68 6.26 -11.81 -5.75
N GLU A 69 5.80 -10.56 -5.83
CA GLU A 69 6.16 -9.51 -4.87
C GLU A 69 5.18 -9.52 -3.69
N PHE A 70 5.67 -9.84 -2.50
CA PHE A 70 4.93 -9.60 -1.27
C PHE A 70 5.24 -8.20 -0.76
N PHE A 71 4.20 -7.38 -0.61
CA PHE A 71 4.32 -5.98 -0.23
C PHE A 71 3.27 -5.57 0.80
N ALA A 72 3.36 -4.31 1.26
CA ALA A 72 2.31 -3.68 2.07
C ALA A 72 1.99 -2.31 1.49
N HIS A 73 0.70 -2.00 1.24
CA HIS A 73 0.29 -0.72 0.62
C HIS A 73 0.74 0.53 1.42
N TRP A 74 0.89 0.41 2.74
CA TRP A 74 1.35 1.51 3.60
C TRP A 74 2.87 1.69 3.61
N CYS A 75 3.63 0.71 3.10
CA CYS A 75 5.09 0.73 3.13
C CYS A 75 5.68 1.72 2.11
N PRO A 76 6.47 2.73 2.55
CA PRO A 76 7.07 3.70 1.64
C PRO A 76 8.00 3.08 0.58
N ALA A 77 8.79 2.07 0.97
CA ALA A 77 9.67 1.37 0.04
C ALA A 77 8.88 0.64 -1.06
N CYS A 78 7.76 0.00 -0.70
CA CYS A 78 6.89 -0.69 -1.66
C CYS A 78 6.23 0.29 -2.64
N ARG A 79 5.78 1.44 -2.14
CA ARG A 79 5.20 2.50 -3.00
C ARG A 79 6.22 3.06 -3.98
N ASN A 80 7.46 3.26 -3.55
CA ASN A 80 8.56 3.71 -4.41
C ASN A 80 8.99 2.62 -5.41
N TYR A 81 8.89 1.35 -5.01
CA TYR A 81 9.27 0.21 -5.83
C TYR A 81 8.22 -0.16 -6.89
N LYS A 82 6.92 0.00 -6.59
CA LYS A 82 5.81 -0.26 -7.51
C LYS A 82 6.09 0.19 -8.96
N PRO A 83 6.43 1.45 -9.26
CA PRO A 83 6.67 1.87 -10.65
C PRO A 83 7.83 1.14 -11.33
N HIS A 84 8.85 0.70 -10.59
CA HIS A 84 9.93 -0.12 -11.14
C HIS A 84 9.47 -1.54 -11.46
N TYR A 85 8.68 -2.14 -10.55
CA TYR A 85 8.11 -3.46 -10.75
C TYR A 85 7.14 -3.48 -11.94
N GLU A 86 6.25 -2.49 -12.05
CA GLU A 86 5.30 -2.37 -13.16
C GLU A 86 5.99 -2.20 -14.53
N LYS A 87 7.12 -1.50 -14.58
CA LYS A 87 7.92 -1.37 -15.82
C LYS A 87 8.38 -2.73 -16.34
N VAL A 88 8.83 -3.61 -15.44
CA VAL A 88 9.23 -4.98 -15.80
C VAL A 88 8.00 -5.84 -16.08
N ALA A 89 6.92 -5.67 -15.30
CA ALA A 89 5.67 -6.40 -15.49
C ALA A 89 5.09 -6.20 -16.89
N ARG A 90 5.14 -4.99 -17.43
CA ARG A 90 4.69 -4.67 -18.80
C ARG A 90 5.38 -5.50 -19.89
N LEU A 91 6.63 -5.95 -19.68
CA LEU A 91 7.34 -6.75 -20.67
C LEU A 91 6.71 -8.14 -20.84
N PHE A 92 6.14 -8.70 -19.77
CA PHE A 92 5.71 -10.10 -19.72
C PHE A 92 4.20 -10.28 -19.55
N ASN A 93 3.52 -9.30 -18.96
CA ASN A 93 2.09 -9.33 -18.68
C ASN A 93 1.30 -8.41 -19.61
N GLY A 94 0.05 -8.80 -19.87
CA GLY A 94 -0.91 -8.04 -20.64
C GLY A 94 -0.96 -8.42 -22.13
N PRO A 95 -1.96 -7.90 -22.86
CA PRO A 95 -2.17 -8.24 -24.27
C PRO A 95 -1.07 -7.69 -25.18
N ASP A 96 -0.44 -6.57 -24.79
CA ASP A 96 0.60 -5.88 -25.55
C ASP A 96 2.02 -6.20 -25.03
N ALA A 97 2.16 -7.23 -24.19
CA ALA A 97 3.45 -7.68 -23.69
C ALA A 97 4.40 -8.03 -24.84
N VAL A 98 5.66 -7.61 -24.72
CA VAL A 98 6.71 -7.90 -25.72
C VAL A 98 7.13 -9.37 -25.65
N HIS A 99 7.08 -9.94 -24.44
CA HIS A 99 7.50 -11.30 -24.14
C HIS A 99 6.42 -12.06 -23.36
N PRO A 100 5.23 -12.26 -23.95
CA PRO A 100 4.11 -12.90 -23.26
C PRO A 100 4.42 -14.37 -22.94
N GLY A 101 3.93 -14.86 -21.80
CA GLY A 101 3.98 -16.29 -21.45
C GLY A 101 5.34 -16.81 -20.99
N ILE A 102 6.36 -15.95 -20.85
CA ILE A 102 7.63 -16.36 -20.25
C ILE A 102 7.53 -16.26 -18.72
N ILE A 103 7.17 -15.08 -18.22
CA ILE A 103 7.10 -14.78 -16.79
C ILE A 103 5.72 -14.21 -16.47
N LEU A 104 5.10 -14.70 -15.41
CA LEU A 104 3.94 -14.06 -14.81
C LEU A 104 4.39 -13.16 -13.66
N MET A 105 4.22 -11.85 -13.82
CA MET A 105 4.58 -10.86 -12.79
C MET A 105 3.36 -10.62 -11.89
N THR A 106 3.49 -10.85 -10.59
CA THR A 106 2.37 -10.87 -9.64
C THR A 106 2.72 -10.21 -8.32
N ARG A 107 1.70 -9.74 -7.59
CA ARG A 107 1.90 -9.05 -6.31
C ARG A 107 0.84 -9.46 -5.30
N VAL A 108 1.23 -9.55 -4.03
CA VAL A 108 0.35 -9.85 -2.90
C VAL A 108 0.50 -8.76 -1.86
N ASP A 109 -0.59 -8.03 -1.57
CA ASP A 109 -0.61 -7.09 -0.46
C ASP A 109 -0.84 -7.84 0.85
N CYS A 110 0.21 -8.03 1.63
CA CYS A 110 0.12 -8.65 2.93
C CYS A 110 -0.70 -7.83 3.91
N ALA A 111 -0.80 -6.50 3.74
CA ALA A 111 -1.54 -5.59 4.62
C ALA A 111 -3.04 -5.48 4.33
N SER A 112 -3.56 -6.19 3.32
CA SER A 112 -4.97 -6.14 2.93
C SER A 112 -5.91 -6.71 4.00
N LYS A 113 -6.93 -5.92 4.38
CA LYS A 113 -7.97 -6.28 5.35
C LYS A 113 -9.33 -6.45 4.66
N VAL A 114 -10.14 -7.42 5.09
CA VAL A 114 -11.59 -7.40 4.75
C VAL A 114 -12.29 -6.52 5.77
N CYS A 115 -13.02 -5.51 5.30
CA CYS A 115 -14.15 -5.01 6.08
C CYS A 115 -15.28 -6.03 5.96
N ALA A 116 -15.54 -6.81 7.02
CA ALA A 116 -16.65 -7.76 7.09
C ALA A 116 -18.01 -7.02 7.16
N SER A 117 -18.35 -6.28 6.11
CA SER A 117 -19.61 -5.52 5.99
C SER A 117 -20.80 -6.41 5.59
N SER A 118 -20.56 -7.64 5.14
CA SER A 118 -21.63 -8.56 4.70
C SER A 118 -22.39 -9.28 5.83
N ILE A 119 -21.93 -9.20 7.08
CA ILE A 119 -22.61 -9.84 8.23
C ILE A 119 -23.72 -8.94 8.82
N PHE A 120 -23.79 -7.67 8.41
CA PHE A 120 -24.78 -6.71 8.93
C PHE A 120 -26.23 -7.00 8.53
N PHE A 121 -26.47 -7.77 7.47
CA PHE A 121 -27.83 -8.04 6.99
C PHE A 121 -28.57 -9.13 7.77
N LEU A 122 -27.87 -10.15 8.29
CA LEU A 122 -28.50 -11.22 9.06
C LEU A 122 -28.77 -10.79 10.51
N HIS A 123 -27.97 -9.88 11.07
CA HIS A 123 -28.17 -9.36 12.43
C HIS A 123 -29.41 -8.45 12.54
N ASN A 124 -29.66 -7.61 11.53
CA ASN A 124 -30.81 -6.69 11.54
C ASN A 124 -32.16 -7.40 11.38
N MET A 125 -32.20 -8.60 10.78
CA MET A 125 -33.42 -9.39 10.68
C MET A 125 -33.76 -10.09 12.00
N TRP A 126 -32.76 -10.48 12.79
CA TRP A 126 -32.95 -11.07 14.12
C TRP A 126 -33.40 -10.04 15.16
N PHE A 127 -32.88 -8.81 15.10
CA PHE A 127 -33.22 -7.73 16.04
C PHE A 127 -34.68 -7.21 15.91
N ARG A 128 -35.33 -7.38 14.74
CA ARG A 128 -36.74 -6.97 14.55
C ARG A 128 -37.75 -7.98 15.09
N VAL A 129 -37.35 -9.22 15.39
CA VAL A 129 -38.26 -10.28 15.83
C VAL A 129 -38.34 -10.40 17.36
N TYR A 130 -37.28 -10.06 18.11
CA TYR A 130 -37.17 -10.36 19.54
C TYR A 130 -37.21 -9.15 20.50
N LYS A 131 -37.79 -8.02 20.10
CA LYS A 131 -37.96 -6.85 20.97
C LYS A 131 -39.21 -6.93 21.85
N LYS A 132 -39.31 -7.94 22.73
CA LYS A 132 -40.33 -7.91 23.81
C LYS A 132 -40.00 -8.55 25.15
N HIS A 133 -38.80 -9.09 25.37
CA HIS A 133 -38.33 -9.44 26.71
C HIS A 133 -36.90 -8.93 26.89
N ALA A 134 -36.79 -7.67 27.31
CA ALA A 134 -35.54 -7.11 27.78
C ALA A 134 -35.25 -7.66 29.18
N LEU A 135 -34.45 -8.72 29.25
CA LEU A 135 -33.78 -9.12 30.49
C LEU A 135 -32.29 -9.25 30.20
N MET A 136 -31.54 -8.27 30.72
CA MET A 136 -30.12 -8.24 31.02
C MET A 136 -29.29 -9.39 30.45
N ILE A 137 -28.72 -9.20 29.25
CA ILE A 137 -27.49 -9.89 28.86
C ILE A 137 -26.51 -8.77 28.52
N GLY A 138 -25.38 -8.78 29.23
CA GLY A 138 -24.37 -7.74 29.19
C GLY A 138 -23.97 -7.38 27.76
N THR A 139 -23.75 -6.08 27.56
CA THR A 139 -23.14 -5.55 26.35
C THR A 139 -21.74 -6.14 26.20
N SER A 140 -21.62 -7.28 25.52
CA SER A 140 -20.35 -7.65 24.92
C SER A 140 -20.10 -6.66 23.78
N LEU A 141 -19.12 -5.78 23.96
CA LEU A 141 -18.48 -5.09 22.87
C LEU A 141 -18.12 -6.13 21.80
N PHE A 142 -18.89 -6.20 20.72
CA PHE A 142 -18.42 -6.87 19.51
C PHE A 142 -17.32 -5.99 18.95
N THR A 143 -16.09 -6.27 19.33
CA THR A 143 -14.92 -5.76 18.64
C THR A 143 -15.03 -6.24 17.19
N PHE A 144 -15.13 -5.30 16.25
CA PHE A 144 -14.94 -5.61 14.83
C PHE A 144 -13.47 -6.06 14.70
N SER A 145 -13.21 -7.37 14.70
CA SER A 145 -11.88 -7.87 14.38
C SER A 145 -11.69 -7.69 12.88
N GLU A 146 -10.92 -6.70 12.46
CA GLU A 146 -10.42 -6.62 11.10
C GLU A 146 -9.56 -7.85 10.83
N ALA A 147 -10.06 -8.80 10.03
CA ALA A 147 -9.30 -9.95 9.60
C ALA A 147 -8.52 -9.58 8.34
N GLN A 148 -7.20 -9.68 8.43
CA GLN A 148 -6.30 -9.49 7.30
C GLN A 148 -6.41 -10.71 6.36
N ILE A 149 -6.75 -10.48 5.10
CA ILE A 149 -7.08 -11.53 4.12
C ILE A 149 -5.87 -12.42 3.86
N ASN A 150 -4.73 -11.76 3.70
CA ASN A 150 -3.53 -12.36 3.14
C ASN A 150 -2.52 -12.81 4.20
N ASN A 151 -2.79 -12.63 5.51
CA ASN A 151 -1.82 -12.97 6.56
C ASN A 151 -1.35 -14.41 6.47
N LYS A 152 -2.29 -15.36 6.40
CA LYS A 152 -1.96 -16.78 6.31
C LYS A 152 -1.10 -17.09 5.08
N LEU A 153 -1.36 -16.42 3.95
CA LEU A 153 -0.60 -16.57 2.73
C LEU A 153 0.82 -16.00 2.89
N CYS A 154 0.97 -14.80 3.44
CA CYS A 154 2.30 -14.19 3.65
C CYS A 154 3.13 -14.92 4.71
N ASP A 155 2.50 -15.42 5.77
CA ASP A 155 3.14 -16.26 6.79
C ASP A 155 3.68 -17.56 6.20
N GLN A 156 2.96 -18.15 5.23
CA GLN A 156 3.37 -19.39 4.56
C GLN A 156 4.68 -19.22 3.77
N PHE A 157 4.92 -18.04 3.20
CA PHE A 157 6.18 -17.70 2.53
C PHE A 157 7.22 -17.08 3.48
N SER A 158 6.95 -17.05 4.78
CA SER A 158 7.84 -16.48 5.80
C SER A 158 8.32 -15.07 5.45
N VAL A 159 7.39 -14.22 4.97
CA VAL A 159 7.72 -12.84 4.56
C VAL A 159 8.13 -12.01 5.77
N VAL A 160 9.42 -11.65 5.84
CA VAL A 160 10.00 -10.96 7.01
C VAL A 160 10.10 -9.43 6.81
N HIS A 161 10.21 -8.98 5.56
CA HIS A 161 10.36 -7.57 5.21
C HIS A 161 9.65 -7.27 3.89
N TYR A 162 9.48 -5.98 3.58
CA TYR A 162 8.79 -5.55 2.37
C TYR A 162 9.61 -4.52 1.57
N PRO A 163 9.56 -4.55 0.23
CA PRO A 163 9.02 -5.64 -0.58
C PRO A 163 9.94 -6.88 -0.52
N MET A 164 9.36 -8.07 -0.63
CA MET A 164 10.12 -9.32 -0.74
C MET A 164 9.66 -10.07 -2.00
N LEU A 165 10.61 -10.47 -2.84
CA LEU A 165 10.33 -11.04 -4.15
C LEU A 165 10.73 -12.51 -4.19
N PHE A 166 9.87 -13.32 -4.78
CA PHE A 166 10.12 -14.74 -5.02
C PHE A 166 10.02 -15.06 -6.50
N TRP A 167 10.90 -15.91 -6.99
CA TRP A 167 10.95 -16.44 -8.34
C TRP A 167 10.76 -17.95 -8.31
N GLY A 168 9.97 -18.51 -9.22
CA GLY A 168 9.87 -19.97 -9.34
C GLY A 168 8.93 -20.40 -10.45
N ARG A 169 8.71 -21.70 -10.57
CA ARG A 169 7.67 -22.23 -11.47
C ARG A 169 6.29 -22.02 -10.84
N PRO A 170 5.27 -21.53 -11.58
CA PRO A 170 3.96 -21.23 -11.00
C PRO A 170 3.32 -22.37 -10.18
N PRO A 171 3.34 -23.65 -10.63
CA PRO A 171 2.76 -24.75 -9.86
C PRO A 171 3.44 -25.03 -8.51
N LYS A 172 4.65 -24.51 -8.28
CA LYS A 172 5.43 -24.73 -7.05
C LYS A 172 5.03 -23.77 -5.93
N PHE A 173 4.44 -22.64 -6.27
CA PHE A 173 3.86 -21.71 -5.30
C PHE A 173 2.55 -22.24 -4.70
N VAL A 174 1.82 -23.08 -5.44
CA VAL A 174 0.52 -23.62 -5.04
C VAL A 174 0.65 -24.51 -3.81
N GLY A 175 -0.20 -24.28 -2.80
CA GLY A 175 -0.13 -25.00 -1.53
C GLY A 175 1.09 -24.66 -0.66
N GLY A 176 1.83 -23.61 -1.05
CA GLY A 176 3.01 -23.02 -0.40
C GLY A 176 4.01 -24.02 0.15
N SER A 177 4.56 -24.80 -0.78
CA SER A 177 5.74 -25.65 -0.63
C SER A 177 7.03 -24.82 -0.49
N TRP A 178 7.00 -23.76 0.33
CA TRP A 178 8.16 -22.91 0.58
C TRP A 178 9.04 -23.52 1.67
N GLU A 179 10.27 -23.92 1.30
CA GLU A 179 11.26 -24.44 2.24
C GLU A 179 12.59 -23.66 2.12
N PRO A 180 12.91 -22.78 3.09
CA PRO A 180 14.08 -21.89 3.01
C PRO A 180 15.45 -22.60 3.12
N LYS A 181 15.50 -23.91 3.34
CA LYS A 181 16.74 -24.66 3.70
C LYS A 181 17.21 -25.67 2.67
N GLN A 182 16.61 -25.74 1.49
CA GLN A 182 17.09 -26.64 0.43
C GLN A 182 17.98 -25.88 -0.57
N GLU A 183 19.20 -26.39 -0.78
CA GLU A 183 20.23 -25.87 -1.71
C GLU A 183 19.76 -25.85 -3.19
N LYS A 184 18.59 -26.43 -3.48
CA LYS A 184 17.85 -26.38 -4.76
C LYS A 184 16.35 -26.32 -4.50
N SER A 185 15.89 -25.31 -3.77
CA SER A 185 14.46 -25.03 -3.69
C SER A 185 13.92 -24.63 -5.07
N ASP A 186 12.72 -25.11 -5.42
CA ASP A 186 12.05 -24.78 -6.69
C ASP A 186 11.59 -23.31 -6.78
N ILE A 187 11.69 -22.60 -5.66
CA ILE A 187 11.40 -21.18 -5.50
C ILE A 187 12.66 -20.53 -4.90
N CYS A 188 13.10 -19.42 -5.47
CA CYS A 188 14.24 -18.64 -5.01
C CYS A 188 13.78 -17.26 -4.53
N VAL A 189 14.45 -16.71 -3.51
CA VAL A 189 14.29 -15.29 -3.16
C VAL A 189 15.10 -14.46 -4.15
N ILE A 190 14.52 -13.37 -4.65
CA ILE A 190 15.24 -12.39 -5.47
C ILE A 190 15.78 -11.31 -4.54
N ASP A 191 17.09 -11.34 -4.32
CA ASP A 191 17.80 -10.30 -3.58
C ASP A 191 18.25 -9.17 -4.52
N ASP A 192 18.37 -7.96 -3.98
CA ASP A 192 18.88 -6.76 -4.66
C ASP A 192 18.10 -6.27 -5.90
N ALA A 193 16.78 -6.53 -5.95
CA ALA A 193 15.92 -6.13 -7.06
C ALA A 193 15.31 -4.72 -6.94
N CYS A 194 15.98 -3.76 -6.27
CA CYS A 194 15.38 -2.47 -5.88
C CYS A 194 15.02 -1.50 -7.04
N THR A 195 15.43 -1.79 -8.28
CA THR A 195 15.10 -1.01 -9.48
C THR A 195 14.70 -1.92 -10.63
N ALA A 196 14.07 -1.35 -11.67
CA ALA A 196 13.65 -2.08 -12.86
C ALA A 196 14.83 -2.75 -13.55
N ASP A 197 15.95 -2.02 -13.71
CA ASP A 197 17.18 -2.55 -14.32
C ASP A 197 17.77 -3.69 -13.50
N ARG A 198 17.81 -3.58 -12.17
CA ARG A 198 18.35 -4.64 -11.31
C ARG A 198 17.50 -5.89 -11.39
N LEU A 199 16.18 -5.75 -11.32
CA LEU A 199 15.25 -6.86 -11.46
C LEU A 199 15.37 -7.52 -12.84
N LEU A 200 15.41 -6.74 -13.92
CA LEU A 200 15.51 -7.28 -15.28
C LEU A 200 16.86 -7.95 -15.52
N ASN A 201 17.96 -7.39 -15.01
CA ASN A 201 19.28 -7.99 -15.08
C ASN A 201 19.35 -9.32 -14.33
N TRP A 202 18.70 -9.40 -13.17
CA TRP A 202 18.58 -10.66 -12.43
C TRP A 202 17.82 -11.69 -13.25
N ILE A 203 16.65 -11.33 -13.82
CA ILE A 203 15.85 -12.21 -14.68
C ILE A 203 16.65 -12.69 -15.89
N ASN A 204 17.37 -11.77 -16.56
CA ASN A 204 18.21 -12.08 -17.71
C ASN A 204 19.31 -13.08 -17.35
N LYS A 205 19.93 -12.93 -16.17
CA LYS A 205 20.94 -13.85 -15.67
C LYS A 205 20.36 -15.25 -15.43
N GLU A 206 19.20 -15.35 -14.80
CA GLU A 206 18.55 -16.63 -14.51
C GLU A 206 18.07 -17.35 -15.77
N LEU A 207 17.60 -16.60 -16.77
CA LEU A 207 17.09 -17.16 -18.03
C LEU A 207 18.16 -17.29 -19.14
N GLY A 208 19.38 -16.81 -18.93
CA GLY A 208 20.39 -16.69 -19.99
C GLY A 208 19.90 -15.85 -21.18
N SER A 209 19.09 -14.83 -20.90
CA SER A 209 18.38 -14.00 -21.88
C SER A 209 18.90 -12.55 -21.85
N SER A 210 18.40 -11.70 -22.76
CA SER A 210 18.80 -10.30 -22.87
C SER A 210 17.61 -9.39 -23.17
N PHE A 211 16.62 -9.36 -22.28
CA PHE A 211 15.51 -8.43 -22.35
C PHE A 211 15.98 -6.99 -22.06
N GLY A 212 15.40 -6.00 -22.75
CA GLY A 212 15.67 -4.58 -22.55
C GLY A 212 14.42 -3.81 -22.12
N LEU A 213 14.61 -2.71 -21.39
CA LEU A 213 13.53 -1.76 -21.06
C LEU A 213 13.29 -0.74 -22.19
N ASP A 214 14.16 -0.70 -23.21
CA ASP A 214 14.23 0.33 -24.24
C ASP A 214 13.53 -0.10 -25.55
N ASP A 215 12.23 -0.44 -25.53
CA ASP A 215 11.45 -0.39 -26.77
C ASP A 215 10.83 0.99 -26.96
N GLN A 216 10.97 1.55 -28.16
CA GLN A 216 10.39 2.84 -28.55
C GLN A 216 8.84 2.87 -28.46
N ARG A 217 8.18 1.73 -28.19
CA ARG A 217 6.73 1.66 -27.86
C ARG A 217 6.41 2.16 -26.45
N PHE A 218 7.40 2.35 -25.58
CA PHE A 218 7.22 2.77 -24.19
C PHE A 218 7.27 4.30 -23.97
N GLY A 219 7.44 5.09 -25.03
CA GLY A 219 7.71 6.53 -24.93
C GLY A 219 6.51 7.45 -24.66
N ASN A 220 5.27 6.95 -24.63
CA ASN A 220 4.07 7.81 -24.64
C ASN A 220 3.11 7.63 -23.46
N GLU A 221 3.56 7.08 -22.34
CA GLU A 221 2.75 7.06 -21.12
C GLU A 221 3.43 7.87 -20.03
N HIS A 222 3.00 9.13 -19.98
CA HIS A 222 3.23 10.09 -18.91
C HIS A 222 4.65 10.65 -18.74
N LEU A 223 5.33 10.98 -19.85
CA LEU A 223 6.21 12.15 -19.83
C LEU A 223 5.32 13.41 -19.90
N SER A 224 4.67 13.75 -18.79
CA SER A 224 4.02 15.05 -18.69
C SER A 224 5.12 16.12 -18.73
N SER A 225 5.24 16.74 -19.90
CA SER A 225 5.77 18.08 -20.17
C SER A 225 7.17 18.39 -19.64
N ASN A 226 8.12 18.51 -20.57
CA ASN A 226 9.30 19.40 -20.52
C ASN A 226 9.75 19.79 -19.10
N ILE A 227 10.59 18.96 -18.48
CA ILE A 227 11.31 19.21 -17.21
C ILE A 227 12.10 20.54 -17.25
N SER A 228 12.28 21.14 -18.42
CA SER A 228 12.90 22.44 -18.65
C SER A 228 11.98 23.66 -18.47
N ASP A 229 10.67 23.50 -18.19
CA ASP A 229 9.79 24.64 -17.91
C ASP A 229 9.98 25.14 -16.46
N PRO A 230 10.50 26.37 -16.24
CA PRO A 230 10.68 26.94 -14.90
C PRO A 230 9.36 27.00 -14.10
N GLY A 231 8.22 27.09 -14.78
CA GLY A 231 6.89 27.08 -14.16
C GLY A 231 6.55 25.78 -13.45
N GLN A 232 7.00 24.62 -13.97
CA GLN A 232 6.79 23.32 -13.32
C GLN A 232 7.69 23.11 -12.12
N ILE A 233 8.94 23.59 -12.20
CA ILE A 233 9.87 23.54 -11.08
C ILE A 233 9.32 24.32 -9.88
N VAL A 234 8.79 25.53 -10.10
CA VAL A 234 8.18 26.34 -9.03
C VAL A 234 6.99 25.61 -8.38
N LYS A 235 6.13 24.99 -9.19
CA LYS A 235 4.99 24.18 -8.69
C LYS A 235 5.43 22.95 -7.91
N ALA A 236 6.54 22.32 -8.28
CA ALA A 236 7.08 21.16 -7.57
C ALA A 236 7.74 21.57 -6.26
N ILE A 237 8.46 22.70 -6.26
CA ILE A 237 9.03 23.29 -5.04
C ILE A 237 7.92 23.59 -4.03
N TYR A 238 6.77 24.07 -4.48
CA TYR A 238 5.62 24.34 -3.62
C TYR A 238 5.18 23.11 -2.81
N ASP A 239 4.99 21.95 -3.46
CA ASP A 239 4.61 20.73 -2.75
C ASP A 239 5.68 20.30 -1.74
N VAL A 240 6.96 20.54 -2.05
CA VAL A 240 8.07 20.26 -1.12
C VAL A 240 8.06 21.24 0.06
N GLU A 241 7.70 22.51 -0.16
CA GLU A 241 7.51 23.51 0.91
C GLU A 241 6.36 23.09 1.84
N GLU A 242 5.21 22.70 1.28
CA GLU A 242 4.03 22.27 2.04
C GLU A 242 4.31 20.99 2.85
N ALA A 243 4.97 20.00 2.24
CA ALA A 243 5.38 18.78 2.94
C ALA A 243 6.32 19.06 4.11
N THR A 244 7.27 19.98 3.92
CA THR A 244 8.23 20.36 4.96
C THR A 244 7.55 21.11 6.09
N SER A 245 6.66 22.06 5.78
CA SER A 245 5.89 22.79 6.79
C SER A 245 5.00 21.83 7.59
N THR A 246 4.22 21.00 6.91
CA THR A 246 3.28 20.09 7.55
C THR A 246 3.96 19.07 8.44
N ALA A 247 5.09 18.50 7.99
CA ALA A 247 5.88 17.59 8.81
C ALA A 247 6.37 18.27 10.10
N PHE A 248 6.78 19.55 10.00
CA PHE A 248 7.27 20.30 11.14
C PHE A 248 6.17 20.67 12.13
N ASP A 249 5.00 21.07 11.62
CA ASP A 249 3.82 21.35 12.44
C ASP A 249 3.40 20.11 13.25
N ILE A 250 3.51 18.91 12.66
CA ILE A 250 3.27 17.64 13.37
C ILE A 250 4.32 17.39 14.46
N ILE A 251 5.61 17.56 14.13
CA ILE A 251 6.70 17.35 15.08
C ILE A 251 6.53 18.24 16.31
N LEU A 252 6.19 19.51 16.10
CA LEU A 252 5.95 20.49 17.15
C LEU A 252 4.63 20.23 17.89
N GLY A 253 3.54 20.02 17.16
CA GLY A 253 2.18 19.83 17.69
C GLY A 253 2.03 18.56 18.54
N HIS A 254 2.72 17.48 18.18
CA HIS A 254 2.70 16.21 18.93
C HIS A 254 3.81 16.09 19.98
N LYS A 255 4.57 17.18 20.25
CA LYS A 255 5.70 17.18 21.20
C LYS A 255 6.69 16.03 20.94
N MET A 256 7.02 15.78 19.67
CA MET A 256 7.87 14.64 19.27
C MET A 256 9.36 14.87 19.52
N ILE A 257 9.74 16.09 19.88
CA ILE A 257 11.08 16.46 20.30
C ILE A 257 11.27 15.93 21.72
N LYS A 258 12.17 14.97 21.87
CA LYS A 258 12.54 14.31 23.14
C LYS A 258 14.07 14.23 23.23
N PRO A 259 14.67 13.97 24.41
CA PRO A 259 16.13 13.88 24.53
C PRO A 259 16.76 12.89 23.53
N GLU A 260 16.11 11.76 23.30
CA GLU A 260 16.56 10.70 22.37
C GLU A 260 16.43 11.09 20.89
N SER A 261 15.44 11.92 20.52
CA SER A 261 15.21 12.34 19.12
C SER A 261 15.92 13.66 18.77
N ARG A 262 16.41 14.39 19.79
CA ARG A 262 17.06 15.70 19.67
C ARG A 262 18.20 15.73 18.66
N ALA A 263 19.15 14.79 18.78
CA ALA A 263 20.31 14.73 17.89
C ALA A 263 19.91 14.42 16.44
N SER A 264 18.88 13.57 16.25
CA SER A 264 18.36 13.22 14.94
C SER A 264 17.66 14.42 14.27
N LEU A 265 16.88 15.17 15.04
CA LEU A 265 16.21 16.38 14.54
C LEU A 265 17.21 17.47 14.15
N ILE A 266 18.25 17.69 14.95
CA ILE A 266 19.34 18.64 14.62
C ILE A 266 20.01 18.25 13.30
N LYS A 267 20.36 16.97 13.10
CA LYS A 267 20.96 16.50 11.86
C LYS A 267 20.03 16.67 10.66
N PHE A 268 18.74 16.39 10.85
CA PHE A 268 17.74 16.59 9.82
C PHE A 268 17.63 18.07 9.42
N LEU A 269 17.58 18.99 10.39
CA LEU A 269 17.56 20.42 10.15
C LEU A 269 18.83 20.90 9.42
N GLN A 270 20.01 20.40 9.80
CA GLN A 270 21.26 20.70 9.09
C GLN A 270 21.20 20.30 7.61
N LEU A 271 20.61 19.14 7.29
CA LEU A 271 20.38 18.73 5.91
C LEU A 271 19.40 19.67 5.19
N LEU A 272 18.31 20.07 5.85
CA LEU A 272 17.35 21.02 5.28
C LEU A 272 18.00 22.37 4.98
N VAL A 273 18.81 22.91 5.89
CA VAL A 273 19.51 24.20 5.71
C VAL A 273 20.37 24.20 4.45
N VAL A 274 21.04 23.09 4.14
CA VAL A 274 21.98 23.02 3.01
C VAL A 274 21.30 22.60 1.72
N HIS A 275 20.36 21.66 1.78
CA HIS A 275 19.88 20.94 0.59
C HIS A 275 18.42 21.17 0.25
N HIS A 276 17.63 21.82 1.10
CA HIS A 276 16.22 22.02 0.79
C HIS A 276 16.08 22.92 -0.47
N PRO A 277 15.27 22.54 -1.49
CA PRO A 277 15.21 23.28 -2.75
C PRO A 277 14.66 24.70 -2.60
N SER A 278 13.70 24.89 -1.68
CA SER A 278 13.19 26.22 -1.32
C SER A 278 14.17 27.03 -0.47
N LYS A 279 14.45 28.26 -0.91
CA LYS A 279 15.26 29.23 -0.16
C LYS A 279 14.63 29.65 1.17
N ARG A 280 13.29 29.77 1.25
CA ARG A 280 12.61 30.16 2.50
C ARG A 280 12.66 29.04 3.54
N CYS A 281 12.50 27.78 3.12
CA CYS A 281 12.65 26.65 4.02
C CYS A 281 14.09 26.49 4.53
N ARG A 282 15.11 26.72 3.68
CA ARG A 282 16.51 26.76 4.14
C ARG A 282 16.72 27.80 5.23
N LYS A 283 16.18 29.01 5.02
CA LYS A 283 16.27 30.12 5.97
C LYS A 283 15.55 29.81 7.29
N GLY A 284 14.28 29.40 7.24
CA GLY A 284 13.51 29.09 8.44
C GLY A 284 14.06 27.87 9.21
N SER A 285 14.61 26.88 8.50
CA SER A 285 15.33 25.76 9.13
C SER A 285 16.58 26.23 9.87
N ALA A 286 17.31 27.21 9.32
CA ALA A 286 18.50 27.77 9.95
C ALA A 286 18.13 28.61 11.19
N GLU A 287 17.07 29.42 11.09
CA GLU A 287 16.53 30.19 12.21
C GLU A 287 16.06 29.26 13.34
N PHE A 288 15.33 28.19 13.02
CA PHE A 288 14.94 27.18 13.99
C PHE A 288 16.15 26.49 14.63
N LEU A 289 17.16 26.13 13.84
CA LEU A 289 18.38 25.49 14.35
C LEU A 289 19.17 26.42 15.27
N MET A 290 19.25 27.71 14.96
CA MET A 290 19.93 28.71 15.79
C MET A 290 19.22 28.94 17.12
N SER A 291 17.88 28.91 17.13
CA SER A 291 17.07 29.07 18.34
C SER A 291 16.77 27.74 19.05
N PHE A 292 17.28 26.61 18.55
CA PHE A 292 16.86 25.29 19.00
C PHE A 292 17.14 25.04 20.49
N ASP A 293 18.33 25.44 20.96
CA ASP A 293 18.75 25.26 22.35
C ASP A 293 17.95 26.15 23.31
N ASP A 294 17.54 27.34 22.86
CA ASP A 294 16.69 28.27 23.62
C ASP A 294 15.23 27.77 23.71
N LEU A 295 14.75 27.13 22.64
CA LEU A 295 13.40 26.57 22.55
C LEU A 295 13.26 25.23 23.29
N TYR A 296 14.32 24.43 23.31
CA TYR A 296 14.35 23.08 23.89
C TYR A 296 15.65 22.83 24.67
N PRO A 297 15.81 23.46 25.84
CA PRO A 297 17.01 23.31 26.65
C PRO A 297 17.14 21.88 27.20
N ALA A 298 18.37 21.44 27.47
CA ALA A 298 18.66 20.03 27.79
C ALA A 298 17.99 19.53 29.10
N ASP A 299 17.64 20.45 30.00
CA ASP A 299 16.99 20.26 31.30
C ASP A 299 15.46 20.43 31.24
N PHE A 300 14.90 20.69 30.06
CA PHE A 300 13.47 20.93 29.83
C PHE A 300 12.52 19.86 30.40
N TRP A 301 12.99 18.62 30.56
CA TRP A 301 12.19 17.48 31.03
C TRP A 301 12.16 17.33 32.55
N SER A 302 12.78 18.25 33.29
CA SER A 302 12.91 18.19 34.75
C SER A 302 12.02 19.18 35.52
N THR A 303 11.34 20.10 34.83
CA THR A 303 10.44 21.08 35.45
C THR A 303 8.98 20.76 35.14
N ASN A 304 8.15 20.70 36.20
CA ASN A 304 6.70 20.53 36.10
C ASN A 304 6.10 21.53 35.12
N GLU A 305 5.10 21.06 34.38
CA GLU A 305 4.26 21.81 33.44
C GLU A 305 3.96 23.23 33.91
N GLN A 306 4.73 24.23 33.45
CA GLN A 306 4.34 25.62 33.55
C GLN A 306 4.96 26.42 32.39
N GLU A 307 4.06 26.76 31.46
CA GLU A 307 4.17 27.85 30.49
C GLU A 307 5.49 27.99 29.73
N ILE A 308 5.73 27.09 28.77
CA ILE A 308 6.45 27.54 27.57
C ILE A 308 5.62 28.68 26.99
N ASN A 309 6.26 29.85 26.78
CA ASN A 309 5.70 30.98 26.05
C ASN A 309 5.11 30.53 24.71
N LYS A 310 3.83 30.17 24.74
CA LYS A 310 3.06 29.65 23.61
C LYS A 310 2.98 30.65 22.46
N GLY A 311 3.30 31.93 22.73
CA GLY A 311 3.38 33.01 21.76
C GLY A 311 4.63 33.02 20.89
N SER A 312 5.75 32.38 21.27
CA SER A 312 6.99 32.37 20.45
C SER A 312 7.08 31.16 19.52
N LEU A 313 6.55 30.01 19.95
CA LEU A 313 6.62 28.75 19.20
C LEU A 313 5.72 28.75 17.95
N SER A 314 4.58 29.44 18.01
CA SER A 314 3.64 29.56 16.89
C SER A 314 4.11 30.52 15.79
N ASP A 315 5.15 31.32 16.04
CA ASP A 315 5.69 32.28 15.08
C ASP A 315 6.85 31.73 14.23
N LEU A 316 7.49 30.65 14.68
CA LEU A 316 8.62 30.05 13.97
C LEU A 316 8.13 29.02 12.94
N GLN A 317 7.82 29.51 11.74
CA GLN A 317 7.43 28.65 10.63
C GLN A 317 8.63 28.29 9.78
N ILE A 318 8.91 26.99 9.68
CA ILE A 318 10.12 26.45 9.02
C ILE A 318 10.28 26.91 7.57
N CYS A 319 9.17 27.22 6.90
CA CYS A 319 9.16 27.69 5.52
C CYS A 319 8.48 29.07 5.34
N GLY A 320 8.14 29.78 6.42
CA GLY A 320 7.59 31.15 6.39
C GLY A 320 6.06 31.29 6.29
N LYS A 321 5.57 32.52 6.52
CA LYS A 321 4.14 32.90 6.78
C LYS A 321 3.19 32.90 5.59
N ASP A 322 3.73 32.91 4.38
CA ASP A 322 2.95 33.02 3.16
C ASP A 322 2.82 31.68 2.41
N LEU A 323 2.85 30.56 3.12
CA LEU A 323 2.60 29.24 2.52
C LEU A 323 1.10 28.95 2.50
N PRO A 324 0.49 28.78 1.32
CA PRO A 324 -0.89 28.38 1.23
C PRO A 324 -1.02 26.89 1.62
N HIS A 325 -1.69 26.63 2.74
CA HIS A 325 -1.85 25.28 3.26
C HIS A 325 -2.96 24.48 2.56
N GLY A 326 -2.77 23.16 2.49
CA GLY A 326 -3.77 22.20 2.01
C GLY A 326 -3.95 22.16 0.50
N GLN A 327 -3.11 22.86 -0.27
CA GLN A 327 -3.24 22.98 -1.72
C GLN A 327 -2.09 22.29 -2.47
N TRP A 328 -2.04 20.97 -2.39
CA TRP A 328 -1.10 20.17 -3.20
C TRP A 328 -1.32 20.41 -4.71
N ILE A 329 -0.23 20.41 -5.49
CA ILE A 329 -0.23 20.59 -6.94
C ILE A 329 0.03 19.26 -7.65
N PHE A 330 1.26 18.74 -7.61
CA PHE A 330 1.67 17.45 -8.16
C PHE A 330 1.37 16.29 -7.22
N CYS A 331 1.39 16.55 -5.92
CA CYS A 331 0.96 15.62 -4.90
C CYS A 331 -0.56 15.57 -4.75
N ARG A 332 -1.33 16.36 -5.51
CA ARG A 332 -2.80 16.31 -5.49
C ARG A 332 -3.29 15.00 -6.08
N GLY A 333 -4.13 14.31 -5.32
CA GLY A 333 -4.82 13.11 -5.78
C GLY A 333 -6.06 13.42 -6.63
N SER A 334 -6.56 12.43 -7.37
CA SER A 334 -7.84 12.53 -8.08
C SER A 334 -8.99 12.79 -7.09
N LYS A 335 -8.89 12.20 -5.90
CA LYS A 335 -9.69 12.52 -4.73
C LYS A 335 -8.82 13.08 -3.63
N ASN A 336 -9.51 13.76 -2.72
CA ASN A 336 -8.93 14.48 -1.61
C ASN A 336 -8.05 13.62 -0.67
N ASP A 337 -8.35 12.33 -0.56
CA ASP A 337 -7.71 11.35 0.33
C ASP A 337 -6.67 10.46 -0.39
N THR A 338 -6.53 10.58 -1.70
CA THR A 338 -5.74 9.62 -2.49
C THR A 338 -4.25 9.95 -2.54
N ARG A 339 -3.86 11.24 -2.50
CA ARG A 339 -2.47 11.69 -2.50
C ARG A 339 -2.34 13.04 -1.78
N GLY A 340 -1.12 13.37 -1.38
CA GLY A 340 -0.82 14.54 -0.56
C GLY A 340 -1.08 14.22 0.91
N PHE A 341 -0.21 14.72 1.78
CA PHE A 341 -0.38 14.54 3.22
C PHE A 341 -1.47 15.51 3.73
N ARG A 342 -2.32 15.07 4.65
CA ARG A 342 -3.42 15.86 5.20
C ARG A 342 -3.58 15.65 6.69
#